data_AF-A0ABD3XBL8-F1
#
_entry.id   AF-A0ABD3XBL8-F1
#
_cell.length_a   1.000
_cell.length_b   1.000
_cell.length_c   1.000
_cell.angle_alpha   90.00
_cell.angle_beta   90.00
_cell.angle_gamma   90.00
#
_symmetry.space_group_name_H-M   'P 1'
#
loop_
_entity.id
_entity.type
_entity.pdbx_description
1 polymer ?
#
loop_
_entity_poly.entity_id
_entity_poly.type
_entity_poly.pdbx_seq_one_letter_code
_entity_poly.pdbx_strand_id
1 'polypeptide(L)'
;MEKTAMGCQSLVLFCTLFRLLLVGKTLAANCSSKFGPSGSFECVNLYPYYNGSQWATCLTDSYIRQKSKGLHACMDTTVTYCWYQCMIETHNVEPGSLTPAPVVNDCACKSDSLQTTQGPSPMYTLPPWCFSPSGQECSWYKNCLEERHPCEGTYSAYAVTYAEKFCNLYTDHAAYLSQTGQYWTNAVRKCLQVALVPILRPWVTISCEEIRQTAIKSHSECYLAPYPGAPSVCSLPATDWWKIFWTIKAGFLSSFVESLNGLFDVLKVCQTNVLNNLKEMVKFKLYIERVDFNGQNRSTLEELNNLSGNVADAIASQLRWNASGIMWYAYSNISTFNSTVPVEVLITGKGMYDLNSPKVSDYNLTTVIQQVIQAIHDGDLFFWNIGDKSEPIYVKQMRECIDFECQRANQEVTAPLIKYIPPNQHGTTVPPNICKSSAFGLTNNSKDNIIRFFIVLIVISVI
;
A
#
# COMPACT_ATOMS: atom_id res chain seq x y z
N MET A 1 32.49 50.75 -14.94
CA MET A 1 32.98 49.63 -14.09
C MET A 1 31.89 48.57 -14.08
N GLU A 2 31.60 47.85 -15.16
CA GLU A 2 32.43 46.99 -16.00
C GLU A 2 33.18 45.90 -15.20
N LYS A 3 32.62 44.68 -15.26
CA LYS A 3 33.21 43.32 -15.23
C LYS A 3 32.14 42.36 -14.67
N THR A 4 31.35 41.65 -15.48
CA THR A 4 31.59 40.54 -16.44
C THR A 4 30.89 39.29 -15.93
N ALA A 5 29.96 38.79 -16.75
CA ALA A 5 29.38 37.47 -16.68
C ALA A 5 30.41 36.38 -17.05
N MET A 6 30.42 35.28 -16.29
CA MET A 6 30.99 33.94 -16.55
C MET A 6 30.68 33.12 -15.29
N GLY A 7 30.19 31.89 -15.27
CA GLY A 7 29.82 30.97 -16.33
C GLY A 7 28.87 29.91 -15.74
N CYS A 8 27.70 29.77 -16.34
CA CYS A 8 26.80 28.64 -16.16
C CYS A 8 27.26 27.55 -17.13
N GLN A 9 28.23 26.72 -16.72
CA GLN A 9 28.70 25.53 -17.46
C GLN A 9 29.79 24.86 -16.61
N SER A 10 29.43 23.97 -15.68
CA SER A 10 30.35 22.96 -15.10
C SER A 10 29.71 21.90 -14.19
N LEU A 11 28.44 22.02 -13.78
CA LEU A 11 27.84 21.07 -12.83
C LEU A 11 27.07 19.89 -13.43
N VAL A 12 27.08 19.71 -14.76
CA VAL A 12 26.38 18.60 -15.44
C VAL A 12 27.33 17.43 -15.80
N LEU A 13 28.61 17.49 -15.44
CA LEU A 13 29.62 16.54 -15.93
C LEU A 13 30.23 15.58 -14.88
N PHE A 14 29.55 15.31 -13.77
CA PHE A 14 30.03 14.34 -12.75
C PHE A 14 29.09 13.15 -12.50
N CYS A 15 28.02 12.96 -13.29
CA CYS A 15 27.10 11.80 -13.15
C CYS A 15 27.36 10.66 -14.15
N THR A 16 28.50 10.64 -14.84
CA THR A 16 28.82 9.56 -15.79
C THR A 16 30.22 9.03 -15.54
N LEU A 17 30.29 7.73 -15.23
CA LEU A 17 31.47 6.86 -15.11
C LEU A 17 31.97 6.59 -13.67
N PHE A 18 31.21 5.78 -12.94
CA PHE A 18 31.85 4.78 -12.07
C PHE A 18 31.40 3.40 -12.51
N ARG A 19 32.04 2.90 -13.57
CA ARG A 19 31.98 1.49 -13.92
C ARG A 19 33.01 0.77 -13.02
N LEU A 20 32.57 -0.15 -12.15
CA LEU A 20 33.48 -1.00 -11.37
C LEU A 20 33.92 -2.26 -12.14
N LEU A 21 35.21 -2.33 -12.49
CA LEU A 21 35.89 -3.47 -13.14
C LEU A 21 36.68 -4.30 -12.10
N LEU A 22 36.57 -5.63 -12.27
CA LEU A 22 37.46 -6.73 -11.87
C LEU A 22 37.96 -6.84 -10.41
N VAL A 23 37.47 -7.88 -9.72
CA VAL A 23 38.27 -8.61 -8.75
C VAL A 23 38.91 -9.81 -9.43
N GLY A 24 40.24 -9.84 -9.42
CA GLY A 24 41.05 -10.96 -9.87
C GLY A 24 41.09 -12.08 -8.83
N LYS A 25 40.75 -13.28 -9.30
CA LYS A 25 41.00 -14.63 -8.77
C LYS A 25 40.10 -15.16 -7.64
N THR A 26 39.50 -16.30 -8.00
CA THR A 26 38.74 -17.30 -7.23
C THR A 26 37.47 -16.81 -6.55
N LEU A 27 36.59 -16.17 -7.32
CA LEU A 27 35.15 -16.36 -7.11
C LEU A 27 34.81 -17.74 -7.68
N ALA A 28 34.09 -18.57 -6.93
CA ALA A 28 33.52 -19.80 -7.46
C ALA A 28 32.80 -19.45 -8.77
N ALA A 29 33.06 -20.22 -9.83
CA ALA A 29 32.62 -19.95 -11.20
C ALA A 29 31.09 -20.13 -11.42
N ASN A 30 30.28 -19.64 -10.49
CA ASN A 30 28.85 -19.92 -10.39
C ASN A 30 27.95 -18.78 -10.90
N CYS A 31 28.53 -17.61 -11.19
CA CYS A 31 27.83 -16.51 -11.86
C CYS A 31 28.42 -16.32 -13.27
N SER A 32 27.96 -17.15 -14.21
CA SER A 32 28.34 -16.98 -15.61
C SER A 32 27.71 -15.71 -16.18
N SER A 33 28.50 -14.84 -16.81
CA SER A 33 28.02 -13.60 -17.42
C SER A 33 26.90 -13.80 -18.45
N LYS A 34 26.84 -14.97 -19.09
CA LYS A 34 25.82 -15.33 -20.08
C LYS A 34 24.76 -16.29 -19.56
N PHE A 35 25.14 -17.21 -18.67
CA PHE A 35 24.29 -18.35 -18.29
C PHE A 35 23.77 -18.28 -16.85
N GLY A 36 24.24 -17.32 -16.03
CA GLY A 36 23.87 -17.21 -14.63
C GLY A 36 24.27 -18.46 -13.83
N PRO A 37 23.40 -19.00 -12.95
CA PRO A 37 21.99 -18.63 -12.74
C PRO A 37 21.78 -17.52 -11.70
N SER A 38 20.63 -16.82 -11.79
CA SER A 38 20.20 -15.89 -10.73
C SER A 38 20.01 -16.61 -9.40
N GLY A 39 20.41 -15.99 -8.29
CA GLY A 39 20.24 -16.54 -6.94
C GLY A 39 21.46 -17.27 -6.37
N SER A 40 22.42 -17.66 -7.22
CA SER A 40 23.75 -18.04 -6.74
C SER A 40 24.35 -16.91 -5.90
N PHE A 41 24.99 -17.24 -4.78
CA PHE A 41 25.57 -16.24 -3.88
C PHE A 41 26.94 -16.66 -3.40
N GLU A 42 27.77 -15.67 -3.05
CA GLU A 42 29.13 -15.89 -2.56
C GLU A 42 29.54 -14.80 -1.57
N CYS A 43 30.47 -15.13 -0.67
CA CYS A 43 31.12 -14.17 0.20
C CYS A 43 32.32 -13.55 -0.53
N VAL A 44 32.22 -12.28 -0.89
CA VAL A 44 33.19 -11.59 -1.74
C VAL A 44 33.96 -10.54 -0.95
N ASN A 45 35.27 -10.49 -1.17
CA ASN A 45 36.12 -9.41 -0.67
C ASN A 45 36.39 -8.43 -1.82
N LEU A 46 35.87 -7.22 -1.70
CA LEU A 46 35.94 -6.17 -2.73
C LEU A 46 36.82 -4.99 -2.31
N TYR A 47 37.89 -5.25 -1.55
CA TYR A 47 38.90 -4.23 -1.25
C TYR A 47 39.52 -3.67 -2.55
N PRO A 48 39.79 -2.35 -2.69
CA PRO A 48 39.74 -1.30 -1.67
C PRO A 48 38.38 -0.57 -1.53
N TYR A 49 37.30 -1.07 -2.12
CA TYR A 49 36.02 -0.37 -2.16
C TYR A 49 35.22 -0.48 -0.86
N TYR A 50 35.34 -1.63 -0.19
CA TYR A 50 34.70 -1.89 1.11
C TYR A 50 35.73 -2.43 2.09
N ASN A 51 35.53 -2.11 3.37
CA ASN A 51 36.35 -2.62 4.46
C ASN A 51 35.65 -3.84 5.06
N GLY A 52 35.94 -5.02 4.50
CA GLY A 52 35.37 -6.30 4.91
C GLY A 52 34.83 -7.12 3.76
N SER A 53 34.66 -8.42 3.99
CA SER A 53 33.97 -9.32 3.07
C SER A 53 32.46 -9.18 3.23
N GLN A 54 31.72 -9.26 2.12
CA GLN A 54 30.27 -9.12 2.10
C GLN A 54 29.61 -10.15 1.18
N TRP A 55 28.32 -10.41 1.40
CA TRP A 55 27.54 -11.22 0.47
C TRP A 55 27.31 -10.51 -0.87
N ALA A 56 27.38 -11.28 -1.95
CA ALA A 56 26.94 -10.87 -3.28
C ALA A 56 26.06 -11.94 -3.92
N THR A 57 25.09 -11.53 -4.75
CA THR A 57 24.21 -12.44 -5.48
C THR A 57 24.39 -12.28 -6.97
N CYS A 58 24.42 -13.39 -7.70
CA CYS A 58 24.36 -13.39 -9.16
C CYS A 58 22.96 -13.00 -9.60
N LEU A 59 22.82 -11.94 -10.36
CA LEU A 59 21.52 -11.39 -10.79
C LEU A 59 21.60 -10.90 -12.23
N THR A 60 20.44 -10.78 -12.87
CA THR A 60 20.37 -10.22 -14.22
C THR A 60 20.62 -8.71 -14.21
N ASP A 61 21.23 -8.17 -15.26
CA ASP A 61 21.35 -6.72 -15.48
C ASP A 61 19.97 -6.04 -15.45
N SER A 62 18.95 -6.71 -16.00
CA SER A 62 17.57 -6.23 -15.96
C SER A 62 17.02 -6.08 -14.54
N TYR A 63 17.34 -7.02 -13.63
CA TYR A 63 16.95 -6.91 -12.22
C TYR A 63 17.67 -5.74 -11.56
N ILE A 64 18.98 -5.64 -11.76
CA ILE A 64 19.82 -4.62 -11.12
C ILE A 64 19.36 -3.21 -11.53
N ARG A 65 19.15 -2.98 -12.82
CA ARG A 65 18.61 -1.71 -13.33
C ARG A 65 17.24 -1.41 -12.76
N GLN A 66 16.37 -2.39 -12.64
CA GLN A 66 15.04 -2.15 -12.10
C GLN A 66 15.09 -1.83 -10.60
N LYS A 67 15.78 -2.65 -9.81
CA LYS A 67 15.91 -2.48 -8.36
C LYS A 67 16.51 -1.12 -8.00
N SER A 68 17.48 -0.66 -8.78
CA SER A 68 18.18 0.61 -8.59
C SER A 68 17.54 1.80 -9.30
N LYS A 69 16.38 1.62 -9.97
CA LYS A 69 15.73 2.66 -10.80
C LYS A 69 16.69 3.24 -11.87
N GLY A 70 17.57 2.41 -12.40
CA GLY A 70 18.53 2.72 -13.46
C GLY A 70 19.89 3.23 -12.96
N LEU A 71 20.07 3.40 -11.65
CA LEU A 71 21.33 3.89 -11.07
C LEU A 71 22.45 2.85 -11.20
N HIS A 72 22.12 1.58 -11.07
CA HIS A 72 23.07 0.48 -11.13
C HIS A 72 22.83 -0.38 -12.38
N ALA A 73 23.91 -0.96 -12.88
CA ALA A 73 23.90 -1.90 -13.99
C ALA A 73 25.11 -2.82 -13.89
N CYS A 74 25.06 -3.94 -14.59
CA CYS A 74 26.26 -4.70 -14.88
C CYS A 74 27.27 -3.82 -15.63
N MET A 75 28.52 -3.95 -15.22
CA MET A 75 29.57 -3.06 -15.67
C MET A 75 29.90 -3.24 -17.17
N ASP A 76 29.95 -4.49 -17.60
CA ASP A 76 29.96 -4.85 -19.02
C ASP A 76 28.51 -4.89 -19.50
N THR A 77 28.16 -4.00 -20.42
CA THR A 77 26.80 -3.88 -20.95
C THR A 77 26.42 -5.01 -21.90
N THR A 78 27.36 -5.91 -22.22
CA THR A 78 27.13 -7.09 -23.08
C THR A 78 26.76 -8.34 -22.28
N VAL A 79 26.84 -8.29 -20.95
CA VAL A 79 26.52 -9.43 -20.08
C VAL A 79 25.08 -9.43 -19.63
N THR A 80 24.53 -10.63 -19.45
CA THR A 80 23.18 -10.81 -18.91
C THR A 80 23.19 -10.85 -17.40
N TYR A 81 24.25 -11.42 -16.80
CA TYR A 81 24.36 -11.62 -15.36
C TYR A 81 25.64 -11.01 -14.80
N CYS A 82 25.57 -10.51 -13.57
CA CYS A 82 26.74 -10.11 -12.81
C CYS A 82 26.48 -10.22 -11.30
N TRP A 83 27.57 -10.11 -10.53
CA TRP A 83 27.50 -10.05 -9.07
C TRP A 83 26.95 -8.70 -8.61
N TYR A 84 25.89 -8.71 -7.80
CA TYR A 84 25.32 -7.55 -7.15
C TYR A 84 25.52 -7.62 -5.64
N GLN A 85 26.15 -6.59 -5.09
CA GLN A 85 26.64 -6.55 -3.72
C GLN A 85 25.53 -6.21 -2.72
N CYS A 86 25.51 -6.86 -1.55
CA CYS A 86 24.53 -6.59 -0.50
C CYS A 86 24.54 -5.13 -0.04
N MET A 87 25.73 -4.52 0.12
CA MET A 87 25.86 -3.11 0.53
C MET A 87 25.16 -2.15 -0.45
N ILE A 88 25.22 -2.46 -1.75
CA ILE A 88 24.56 -1.66 -2.79
C ILE A 88 23.07 -2.00 -2.85
N GLU A 89 22.72 -3.28 -2.87
CA GLU A 89 21.34 -3.75 -3.04
C GLU A 89 20.41 -3.32 -1.90
N THR A 90 20.85 -3.49 -0.66
CA THR A 90 20.02 -3.35 0.55
C THR A 90 20.18 -1.98 1.19
N HIS A 91 21.40 -1.44 1.19
CA HIS A 91 21.74 -0.20 1.91
C HIS A 91 22.00 0.99 1.01
N ASN A 92 22.00 0.80 -0.31
CA ASN A 92 22.33 1.84 -1.29
C ASN A 92 23.69 2.51 -1.01
N VAL A 93 24.64 1.76 -0.44
CA VAL A 93 25.99 2.24 -0.13
C VAL A 93 26.89 1.89 -1.29
N GLU A 94 27.09 2.88 -2.17
CA GLU A 94 28.05 2.78 -3.26
C GLU A 94 29.49 2.69 -2.74
N PRO A 95 30.38 2.04 -3.49
CA PRO A 95 31.79 1.92 -3.14
C PRO A 95 32.48 3.30 -3.15
N GLY A 96 33.08 3.67 -2.02
CA GLY A 96 33.77 4.96 -1.87
C GLY A 96 35.05 5.04 -2.71
N SER A 97 35.27 6.17 -3.40
CA SER A 97 36.45 6.37 -4.25
C SER A 97 37.76 6.63 -3.47
N LEU A 98 37.70 7.00 -2.19
CA LEU A 98 38.88 7.41 -1.40
C LEU A 98 39.01 6.69 -0.05
N THR A 99 37.89 6.35 0.60
CA THR A 99 37.87 5.60 1.85
C THR A 99 36.88 4.45 1.74
N PRO A 100 37.29 3.20 1.98
CA PRO A 100 36.38 2.07 1.93
C PRO A 100 35.27 2.22 2.97
N ALA A 101 34.01 2.04 2.54
CA ALA A 101 32.89 1.99 3.47
C ALA A 101 32.96 0.70 4.31
N PRO A 102 32.74 0.75 5.64
CA PRO A 102 32.65 -0.45 6.45
C PRO A 102 31.43 -1.28 6.02
N VAL A 103 31.62 -2.59 5.86
CA VAL A 103 30.51 -3.50 5.57
C VAL A 103 29.60 -3.59 6.78
N VAL A 104 28.30 -3.31 6.61
CA VAL A 104 27.33 -3.43 7.70
C VAL A 104 27.05 -4.89 8.06
N ASN A 105 26.67 -5.13 9.31
CA ASN A 105 26.64 -6.47 9.89
C ASN A 105 25.75 -7.48 9.15
N ASP A 106 24.60 -7.04 8.60
CA ASP A 106 23.67 -7.88 7.85
C ASP A 106 24.16 -8.22 6.44
N CYS A 107 25.17 -7.51 5.93
CA CYS A 107 25.86 -7.83 4.69
C CYS A 107 27.19 -8.56 4.90
N ALA A 108 27.73 -8.57 6.12
CA ALA A 108 29.04 -9.15 6.42
C ALA A 108 29.04 -10.68 6.34
N CYS A 109 30.16 -11.24 5.87
CA CYS A 109 30.38 -12.68 5.78
C CYS A 109 31.85 -13.04 6.04
N LYS A 110 32.13 -14.31 6.33
CA LYS A 110 33.50 -14.81 6.52
C LYS A 110 33.92 -15.63 5.30
N SER A 111 35.02 -15.24 4.65
CA SER A 111 35.55 -15.89 3.44
C SER A 111 36.27 -17.23 3.70
N ASP A 112 36.54 -17.57 4.97
CA ASP A 112 37.34 -18.75 5.35
C ASP A 112 36.59 -20.09 5.34
N SER A 113 35.35 -20.11 4.87
CA SER A 113 34.70 -21.36 4.51
C SER A 113 34.63 -21.48 3.00
N LEU A 114 35.48 -22.34 2.43
CA LEU A 114 35.10 -23.19 1.30
C LEU A 114 33.87 -24.03 1.72
N GLN A 115 32.73 -23.38 1.95
CA GLN A 115 31.42 -24.02 1.89
C GLN A 115 31.03 -24.02 0.41
N THR A 116 31.79 -24.78 -0.38
CA THR A 116 31.17 -25.53 -1.46
C THR A 116 30.02 -26.31 -0.83
N THR A 117 28.80 -25.89 -1.15
CA THR A 117 27.58 -26.72 -1.05
C THR A 117 27.41 -27.45 0.28
N GLN A 118 26.91 -26.76 1.32
CA GLN A 118 25.98 -27.32 2.32
C GLN A 118 25.72 -26.26 3.40
N GLY A 119 24.75 -25.40 3.12
CA GLY A 119 23.94 -24.84 4.21
C GLY A 119 23.22 -25.98 4.95
N PRO A 120 22.80 -25.78 6.21
CA PRO A 120 22.19 -26.81 7.00
C PRO A 120 20.87 -27.29 6.35
N SER A 121 20.82 -28.58 5.97
CA SER A 121 19.62 -29.32 5.51
C SER A 121 19.05 -28.91 4.14
N PRO A 122 18.29 -29.77 3.43
CA PRO A 122 17.73 -29.47 2.12
C PRO A 122 16.54 -28.50 2.27
N MET A 123 16.81 -27.24 2.60
CA MET A 123 15.89 -26.17 2.27
C MET A 123 15.85 -26.07 0.75
N TYR A 124 14.68 -26.31 0.17
CA TYR A 124 14.40 -26.20 -1.25
C TYR A 124 15.10 -24.97 -1.83
N THR A 125 16.07 -25.20 -2.72
CA THR A 125 16.71 -24.10 -3.44
C THR A 125 15.68 -23.47 -4.36
N LEU A 126 15.31 -22.22 -4.08
CA LEU A 126 14.35 -21.48 -4.90
C LEU A 126 14.82 -21.43 -6.36
N PRO A 127 13.90 -21.53 -7.34
CA PRO A 127 14.25 -21.37 -8.75
C PRO A 127 14.91 -20.02 -9.07
N PRO A 128 15.78 -19.93 -10.09
CA PRO A 128 16.45 -18.67 -10.46
C PRO A 128 15.51 -17.50 -10.76
N TRP A 129 14.32 -17.78 -11.29
CA TRP A 129 13.31 -16.76 -11.60
C TRP A 129 12.74 -16.07 -10.35
N CYS A 130 12.88 -16.67 -9.16
CA CYS A 130 12.54 -16.02 -7.90
C CYS A 130 13.42 -14.81 -7.61
N PHE A 131 14.68 -14.84 -8.04
CA PHE A 131 15.67 -13.79 -7.78
C PHE A 131 15.79 -12.77 -8.93
N SER A 132 15.12 -13.01 -10.05
CA SER A 132 15.02 -12.05 -11.16
C SER A 132 13.63 -12.16 -11.78
N PRO A 133 12.57 -11.76 -11.06
CA PRO A 133 11.20 -11.94 -11.51
C PRO A 133 10.92 -11.14 -12.77
N SER A 134 10.20 -11.76 -13.71
CA SER A 134 9.73 -11.09 -14.94
C SER A 134 8.67 -10.02 -14.64
N GLY A 135 7.97 -10.13 -13.50
CA GLY A 135 6.80 -9.33 -13.18
C GLY A 135 5.51 -9.82 -13.83
N GLN A 136 5.54 -10.92 -14.60
CA GLN A 136 4.37 -11.42 -15.32
C GLN A 136 3.65 -12.52 -14.53
N GLU A 137 4.39 -13.29 -13.74
CA GLU A 137 3.88 -14.44 -13.01
C GLU A 137 3.47 -14.05 -11.59
N CYS A 138 2.17 -14.13 -11.30
CA CYS A 138 1.64 -13.86 -9.97
C CYS A 138 1.95 -14.97 -8.97
N SER A 139 2.18 -16.19 -9.46
CA SER A 139 2.64 -17.32 -8.65
C SER A 139 4.00 -17.10 -8.02
N TRP A 140 4.73 -16.02 -8.35
CA TRP A 140 5.95 -15.62 -7.65
C TRP A 140 5.72 -15.47 -6.14
N TYR A 141 4.61 -14.86 -5.73
CA TYR A 141 4.33 -14.68 -4.30
C TYR A 141 4.26 -16.02 -3.57
N LYS A 142 3.54 -16.99 -4.15
CA LYS A 142 3.41 -18.33 -3.57
C LYS A 142 4.69 -19.17 -3.71
N ASN A 143 5.21 -19.28 -4.92
CA ASN A 143 6.29 -20.24 -5.22
C ASN A 143 7.69 -19.74 -4.86
N CYS A 144 7.84 -18.46 -4.50
CA CYS A 144 9.12 -17.87 -4.12
C CYS A 144 9.09 -17.27 -2.71
N LEU A 145 8.13 -16.36 -2.46
CA LEU A 145 8.10 -15.66 -1.18
C LEU A 145 7.58 -16.55 -0.04
N GLU A 146 6.42 -17.19 -0.22
CA GLU A 146 5.86 -18.12 0.78
C GLU A 146 6.74 -19.36 0.95
N GLU A 147 7.25 -19.91 -0.15
CA GLU A 147 8.18 -21.05 -0.09
C GLU A 147 9.43 -20.74 0.76
N ARG A 148 9.95 -19.51 0.66
CA ARG A 148 11.13 -19.08 1.43
C ARG A 148 10.79 -18.75 2.89
N HIS A 149 9.62 -18.17 3.09
CA HIS A 149 9.13 -17.67 4.37
C HIS A 149 7.68 -18.10 4.55
N PRO A 150 7.43 -19.33 5.03
CA PRO A 150 6.08 -19.81 5.26
C PRO A 150 5.40 -18.96 6.34
N CYS A 151 4.46 -18.13 5.92
CA CYS A 151 3.69 -17.26 6.78
C CYS A 151 2.27 -17.78 6.98
N GLU A 152 1.85 -18.84 6.28
CA GLU A 152 0.57 -19.53 6.43
C GLU A 152 0.21 -19.78 7.92
N GLY A 153 -1.04 -19.49 8.29
CA GLY A 153 -1.53 -19.62 9.67
C GLY A 153 -1.19 -18.45 10.61
N THR A 154 -0.39 -17.47 10.17
CA THR A 154 -0.21 -16.19 10.88
C THR A 154 -1.17 -15.12 10.37
N TYR A 155 -1.40 -14.04 11.14
CA TYR A 155 -2.15 -12.88 10.63
C TYR A 155 -1.46 -12.21 9.42
N SER A 156 -0.15 -12.45 9.27
CA SER A 156 0.69 -11.97 8.18
C SER A 156 0.68 -12.91 6.95
N ALA A 157 0.15 -14.14 7.06
CA ALA A 157 -0.15 -15.04 5.92
C ALA A 157 -0.96 -14.33 4.82
N TYR A 158 -1.76 -13.37 5.28
CA TYR A 158 -2.60 -12.55 4.45
C TYR A 158 -1.78 -11.75 3.43
N ALA A 159 -0.53 -11.35 3.69
CA ALA A 159 0.24 -10.52 2.76
C ALA A 159 0.58 -11.26 1.44
N VAL A 160 0.91 -12.55 1.50
CA VAL A 160 1.22 -13.37 0.31
C VAL A 160 -0.06 -13.70 -0.45
N THR A 161 -1.09 -14.18 0.24
CA THR A 161 -2.39 -14.52 -0.38
C THR A 161 -3.07 -13.30 -0.99
N TYR A 162 -2.96 -12.14 -0.33
CA TYR A 162 -3.44 -10.86 -0.84
C TYR A 162 -2.68 -10.44 -2.10
N ALA A 163 -1.35 -10.41 -2.06
CA ALA A 163 -0.55 -9.96 -3.19
C ALA A 163 -0.77 -10.83 -4.44
N GLU A 164 -0.82 -12.16 -4.28
CA GLU A 164 -1.12 -13.09 -5.38
C GLU A 164 -2.53 -12.87 -5.93
N LYS A 165 -3.54 -12.77 -5.05
CA LYS A 165 -4.94 -12.54 -5.44
C LYS A 165 -5.08 -11.29 -6.32
N PHE A 166 -4.58 -10.15 -5.86
CA PHE A 166 -4.72 -8.89 -6.59
C PHE A 166 -3.86 -8.85 -7.85
N CYS A 167 -2.68 -9.48 -7.81
CA CYS A 167 -1.87 -9.68 -9.00
C CYS A 167 -2.64 -10.42 -10.09
N ASN A 168 -3.27 -11.55 -9.75
CA ASN A 168 -4.09 -12.32 -10.69
C ASN A 168 -5.29 -11.49 -11.16
N LEU A 169 -5.95 -10.79 -10.25
CA LEU A 169 -7.14 -10.00 -10.57
C LEU A 169 -6.86 -8.94 -11.65
N TYR A 170 -5.79 -8.16 -11.51
CA TYR A 170 -5.39 -7.17 -12.51
C TYR A 170 -4.89 -7.78 -13.81
N THR A 171 -4.37 -9.00 -13.77
CA THR A 171 -3.96 -9.75 -14.96
C THR A 171 -5.18 -10.23 -15.74
N ASP A 172 -6.11 -10.90 -15.07
CA ASP A 172 -7.32 -11.49 -15.65
C ASP A 172 -8.27 -10.41 -16.19
N HIS A 173 -8.27 -9.23 -15.58
CA HIS A 173 -9.15 -8.12 -15.93
C HIS A 173 -8.41 -6.94 -16.56
N ALA A 174 -7.22 -7.17 -17.13
CA ALA A 174 -6.41 -6.12 -17.78
C ALA A 174 -7.22 -5.35 -18.86
N ALA A 175 -8.10 -6.03 -19.58
CA ALA A 175 -8.94 -5.42 -20.61
C ALA A 175 -9.92 -4.34 -20.09
N TYR A 176 -10.20 -4.30 -18.78
CA TYR A 176 -11.02 -3.26 -18.17
C TYR A 176 -10.24 -1.98 -17.90
N LEU A 177 -8.92 -1.99 -18.02
CA LEU A 177 -8.06 -0.81 -17.86
C LEU A 177 -7.69 -0.24 -19.23
N SER A 178 -7.44 1.08 -19.28
CA SER A 178 -6.86 1.70 -20.48
C SER A 178 -5.47 1.12 -20.79
N GLN A 179 -4.94 1.37 -21.99
CA GLN A 179 -3.58 0.94 -22.34
C GLN A 179 -2.53 1.48 -21.36
N THR A 180 -2.70 2.71 -20.89
CA THR A 180 -1.83 3.33 -19.86
C THR A 180 -2.00 2.63 -18.52
N GLY A 181 -3.23 2.31 -18.13
CA GLY A 181 -3.53 1.56 -16.91
C GLY A 181 -2.93 0.16 -16.91
N GLN A 182 -3.04 -0.58 -18.01
CA GLN A 182 -2.42 -1.89 -18.18
C GLN A 182 -0.89 -1.81 -18.11
N TYR A 183 -0.30 -0.78 -18.73
CA TYR A 183 1.14 -0.60 -18.68
C TYR A 183 1.62 -0.29 -17.25
N TRP A 184 0.89 0.57 -16.55
CA TRP A 184 1.15 0.91 -15.15
C TRP A 184 1.00 -0.30 -14.22
N THR A 185 -0.09 -1.08 -14.30
CA THR A 185 -0.30 -2.25 -13.42
C THR A 185 0.80 -3.30 -13.63
N ASN A 186 1.21 -3.53 -14.88
CA ASN A 186 2.32 -4.42 -15.20
C ASN A 186 3.66 -3.92 -14.62
N ALA A 187 3.92 -2.61 -14.74
CA ALA A 187 5.11 -1.97 -14.20
C ALA A 187 5.17 -2.10 -12.67
N VAL A 188 4.07 -1.78 -12.00
CA VAL A 188 3.90 -1.84 -10.55
C VAL A 188 4.09 -3.27 -10.05
N ARG A 189 3.41 -4.24 -10.65
CA ARG A 189 3.53 -5.65 -10.31
C ARG A 189 4.99 -6.11 -10.32
N LYS A 190 5.72 -5.78 -11.39
CA LYS A 190 7.15 -6.10 -11.49
C LYS A 190 7.96 -5.40 -10.41
N CYS A 191 7.71 -4.11 -10.17
CA CYS A 191 8.40 -3.33 -9.14
C CYS A 191 8.20 -3.93 -7.74
N LEU A 192 6.96 -4.30 -7.38
CA LEU A 192 6.63 -4.90 -6.08
C LEU A 192 7.35 -6.23 -5.87
N GLN A 193 7.39 -7.10 -6.89
CA GLN A 193 8.14 -8.36 -6.80
C GLN A 193 9.64 -8.10 -6.63
N VAL A 194 10.22 -7.22 -7.45
CA VAL A 194 11.64 -6.83 -7.35
C VAL A 194 12.00 -6.21 -6.00
N ALA A 195 11.10 -5.41 -5.42
CA ALA A 195 11.31 -4.78 -4.12
C ALA A 195 11.49 -5.82 -3.00
N LEU A 196 10.80 -6.97 -3.12
CA LEU A 196 10.80 -8.05 -2.14
C LEU A 196 11.91 -9.08 -2.36
N VAL A 197 12.55 -9.16 -3.53
CA VAL A 197 13.65 -10.12 -3.80
C VAL A 197 14.77 -10.11 -2.74
N PRO A 198 15.22 -8.97 -2.17
CA PRO A 198 16.25 -8.98 -1.12
C PRO A 198 15.88 -9.80 0.12
N ILE A 199 14.60 -9.98 0.44
CA ILE A 199 14.20 -10.80 1.59
C ILE A 199 14.35 -12.30 1.30
N LEU A 200 14.51 -12.69 0.04
CA LEU A 200 14.72 -14.10 -0.34
C LEU A 200 16.16 -14.58 -0.09
N ARG A 201 17.08 -13.67 0.27
CA ARG A 201 18.48 -13.99 0.45
C ARG A 201 18.67 -15.01 1.59
N PRO A 202 19.61 -15.96 1.45
CA PRO A 202 19.81 -17.01 2.46
C PRO A 202 20.38 -16.47 3.77
N TRP A 203 21.07 -15.33 3.76
CA TRP A 203 21.56 -14.65 4.97
C TRP A 203 20.56 -13.69 5.61
N VAL A 204 19.37 -13.53 5.02
CA VAL A 204 18.31 -12.68 5.60
C VAL A 204 17.39 -13.53 6.47
N THR A 205 17.30 -13.12 7.74
CA THR A 205 16.32 -13.61 8.72
C THR A 205 15.33 -12.49 8.96
N ILE A 206 14.05 -12.75 8.69
CA ILE A 206 12.98 -11.75 8.75
C ILE A 206 11.69 -12.42 9.25
N SER A 207 10.90 -11.72 10.05
CA SER A 207 9.59 -12.18 10.49
C SER A 207 8.51 -11.90 9.45
N CYS A 208 7.38 -12.63 9.52
CA CYS A 208 6.25 -12.38 8.63
C CYS A 208 5.67 -10.96 8.79
N GLU A 209 5.77 -10.35 9.96
CA GLU A 209 5.37 -8.96 10.16
C GLU A 209 6.29 -8.00 9.41
N GLU A 210 7.60 -8.18 9.49
CA GLU A 210 8.57 -7.36 8.76
C GLU A 210 8.44 -7.54 7.24
N ILE A 211 8.08 -8.74 6.76
CA ILE A 211 7.74 -8.98 5.35
C ILE A 211 6.51 -8.15 4.95
N ARG A 212 5.44 -8.18 5.75
CA ARG A 212 4.24 -7.36 5.53
C ARG A 212 4.59 -5.88 5.46
N GLN A 213 5.36 -5.37 6.41
CA GLN A 213 5.76 -3.95 6.45
C GLN A 213 6.62 -3.56 5.25
N THR A 214 7.55 -4.43 4.84
CA THR A 214 8.38 -4.23 3.63
C THR A 214 7.51 -4.17 2.37
N ALA A 215 6.53 -5.07 2.25
CA ALA A 215 5.58 -5.07 1.15
C ALA A 215 4.76 -3.78 1.13
N ILE A 216 4.13 -3.39 2.24
CA ILE A 216 3.33 -2.15 2.35
C ILE A 216 4.17 -0.93 1.95
N LYS A 217 5.39 -0.80 2.52
CA LYS A 217 6.29 0.32 2.23
C LYS A 217 6.64 0.44 0.75
N SER A 218 6.77 -0.68 0.03
CA SER A 218 7.13 -0.66 -1.40
C SER A 218 6.03 -0.09 -2.32
N HIS A 219 4.76 -0.04 -1.89
CA HIS A 219 3.64 0.36 -2.74
C HIS A 219 3.74 1.82 -3.19
N SER A 220 3.99 2.75 -2.28
CA SER A 220 4.04 4.19 -2.61
C SER A 220 5.12 4.48 -3.66
N GLU A 221 6.32 3.93 -3.46
CA GLU A 221 7.42 4.06 -4.41
C GLU A 221 7.09 3.42 -5.77
N CYS A 222 6.57 2.18 -5.77
CA CYS A 222 6.25 1.49 -7.01
C CYS A 222 5.07 2.12 -7.76
N TYR A 223 4.10 2.72 -7.08
CA TYR A 223 2.96 3.38 -7.72
C TYR A 223 3.37 4.70 -8.39
N LEU A 224 4.28 5.44 -7.74
CA LEU A 224 4.75 6.73 -8.23
C LEU A 224 5.80 6.57 -9.35
N ALA A 225 6.72 5.62 -9.20
CA ALA A 225 7.85 5.42 -10.11
C ALA A 225 8.30 3.94 -10.17
N PRO A 226 7.54 3.05 -10.85
CA PRO A 226 7.84 1.62 -10.86
C PRO A 226 9.12 1.24 -11.61
N TYR A 227 9.45 1.94 -12.70
CA TYR A 227 10.74 1.87 -13.39
C TYR A 227 10.92 3.08 -14.33
N PRO A 228 12.16 3.36 -14.81
CA PRO A 228 12.41 4.47 -15.73
C PRO A 228 11.59 4.38 -17.03
N GLY A 229 10.73 5.37 -17.27
CA GLY A 229 9.86 5.43 -18.46
C GLY A 229 8.50 4.75 -18.29
N ALA A 230 8.21 4.14 -17.14
CA ALA A 230 6.86 3.71 -16.79
C ALA A 230 5.97 4.93 -16.46
N PRO A 231 4.67 4.88 -16.77
CA PRO A 231 3.73 5.87 -16.25
C PRO A 231 3.73 5.86 -14.71
N SER A 232 3.47 7.01 -14.11
CA SER A 232 3.13 7.14 -12.70
C SER A 232 1.63 6.91 -12.52
N VAL A 233 1.19 6.53 -11.32
CA VAL A 233 -0.24 6.50 -10.99
C VAL A 233 -0.91 7.87 -11.19
N CYS A 234 -0.16 8.97 -11.07
CA CYS A 234 -0.65 10.32 -11.33
C CYS A 234 -0.96 10.58 -12.81
N SER A 235 -0.45 9.76 -13.72
CA SER A 235 -0.70 9.86 -15.17
C SER A 235 -1.85 8.99 -15.66
N LEU A 236 -2.50 8.23 -14.75
CA LEU A 236 -3.62 7.38 -15.11
C LEU A 236 -4.87 8.21 -15.42
N PRO A 237 -5.71 7.76 -16.36
CA PRO A 237 -7.08 8.25 -16.47
C PRO A 237 -7.83 8.07 -15.15
N ALA A 238 -8.72 9.01 -14.82
CA ALA A 238 -9.50 8.95 -13.58
C ALA A 238 -10.27 7.62 -13.45
N THR A 239 -10.81 7.09 -14.55
CA THR A 239 -11.53 5.81 -14.57
C THR A 239 -10.66 4.62 -14.17
N ASP A 240 -9.41 4.54 -14.64
CA ASP A 240 -8.48 3.49 -14.24
C ASP A 240 -8.11 3.63 -12.76
N TRP A 241 -7.87 4.87 -12.31
CA TRP A 241 -7.58 5.15 -10.92
C TRP A 241 -8.71 4.66 -9.99
N TRP A 242 -9.96 4.98 -10.34
CA TRP A 242 -11.13 4.55 -9.57
C TRP A 242 -11.32 3.04 -9.62
N LYS A 243 -11.06 2.38 -10.76
CA LYS A 243 -11.06 0.91 -10.83
C LYS A 243 -10.06 0.30 -9.86
N ILE A 244 -8.84 0.82 -9.81
CA ILE A 244 -7.80 0.37 -8.88
C ILE A 244 -8.23 0.60 -7.43
N PHE A 245 -8.66 1.82 -7.08
CA PHE A 245 -9.09 2.18 -5.73
C PHE A 245 -10.21 1.26 -5.23
N TRP A 246 -11.28 1.13 -6.03
CA TRP A 246 -12.46 0.39 -5.62
C TRP A 246 -12.24 -1.12 -5.60
N THR A 247 -11.45 -1.65 -6.52
CA THR A 247 -11.04 -3.06 -6.53
C THR A 247 -10.28 -3.41 -5.26
N ILE A 248 -9.32 -2.56 -4.88
CA ILE A 248 -8.53 -2.75 -3.66
C ILE A 248 -9.45 -2.61 -2.43
N LYS A 249 -10.28 -1.56 -2.37
CA LYS A 249 -11.29 -1.37 -1.31
C LYS A 249 -12.21 -2.57 -1.13
N ALA A 250 -12.72 -3.14 -2.22
CA ALA A 250 -13.67 -4.25 -2.18
C ALA A 250 -13.05 -5.55 -1.66
N GLY A 251 -11.74 -5.75 -1.85
CA GLY A 251 -11.07 -6.93 -1.33
C GLY A 251 -10.52 -6.79 0.10
N PHE A 252 -10.74 -5.65 0.78
CA PHE A 252 -10.23 -5.41 2.13
C PHE A 252 -11.14 -5.86 3.27
N LEU A 253 -10.49 -6.41 4.31
CA LEU A 253 -10.94 -6.42 5.71
C LEU A 253 -10.20 -5.29 6.46
N SER A 254 -10.64 -4.92 7.67
CA SER A 254 -10.11 -3.79 8.47
C SER A 254 -8.58 -3.75 8.65
N SER A 255 -7.87 -4.87 8.47
CA SER A 255 -6.41 -5.02 8.64
C SER A 255 -5.53 -4.32 7.59
N PHE A 256 -6.11 -3.61 6.62
CA PHE A 256 -5.37 -2.97 5.52
C PHE A 256 -5.81 -1.53 5.20
N VAL A 257 -6.44 -0.84 6.16
CA VAL A 257 -6.67 0.62 6.09
C VAL A 257 -5.38 1.38 5.77
N GLU A 258 -4.23 0.89 6.23
CA GLU A 258 -2.88 1.41 5.92
C GLU A 258 -2.58 1.46 4.41
N SER A 259 -3.04 0.49 3.62
CA SER A 259 -2.84 0.47 2.17
C SER A 259 -3.74 1.47 1.44
N LEU A 260 -4.94 1.74 1.96
CA LEU A 260 -5.78 2.84 1.49
C LEU A 260 -5.17 4.19 1.85
N ASN A 261 -4.61 4.34 3.05
CA ASN A 261 -3.88 5.55 3.44
C ASN A 261 -2.69 5.81 2.51
N GLY A 262 -1.90 4.78 2.18
CA GLY A 262 -0.83 4.89 1.20
C GLY A 262 -1.32 5.35 -0.18
N LEU A 263 -2.47 4.86 -0.63
CA LEU A 263 -3.11 5.31 -1.89
C LEU A 263 -3.59 6.77 -1.80
N PHE A 264 -4.13 7.20 -0.66
CA PHE A 264 -4.50 8.60 -0.41
C PHE A 264 -3.28 9.53 -0.29
N ASP A 265 -2.17 9.07 0.30
CA ASP A 265 -0.94 9.86 0.37
C ASP A 265 -0.35 10.08 -1.03
N VAL A 266 -0.42 9.06 -1.89
CA VAL A 266 -0.05 9.20 -3.30
C VAL A 266 -0.98 10.18 -4.04
N LEU A 267 -2.29 10.17 -3.77
CA LEU A 267 -3.22 11.18 -4.32
C LEU A 267 -2.84 12.61 -3.95
N LYS A 268 -2.43 12.86 -2.69
CA LYS A 268 -1.99 14.19 -2.25
C LYS A 268 -0.78 14.67 -3.07
N VAL A 269 0.14 13.76 -3.41
CA VAL A 269 1.32 14.05 -4.24
C VAL A 269 0.94 14.30 -5.70
N CYS A 270 -0.10 13.64 -6.23
CA CYS A 270 -0.48 13.76 -7.64
C CYS A 270 -1.12 15.12 -8.01
N GLN A 271 -1.45 15.98 -7.04
CA GLN A 271 -1.87 17.39 -7.19
C GLN A 271 -2.94 17.71 -8.28
N THR A 272 -3.72 16.74 -8.80
CA THR A 272 -4.51 16.96 -10.03
C THR A 272 -5.76 16.09 -10.18
N ASN A 273 -6.78 16.70 -10.81
CA ASN A 273 -7.86 16.23 -11.72
C ASN A 273 -8.57 14.87 -11.56
N VAL A 274 -7.98 13.83 -10.96
CA VAL A 274 -8.60 12.52 -10.70
C VAL A 274 -9.88 12.67 -9.88
N LEU A 275 -9.84 13.58 -8.92
CA LEU A 275 -10.94 13.88 -8.00
C LEU A 275 -12.05 14.71 -8.67
N ASN A 276 -11.72 15.48 -9.71
CA ASN A 276 -12.67 16.42 -10.34
C ASN A 276 -13.65 15.75 -11.30
N ASN A 277 -13.44 14.48 -11.68
CA ASN A 277 -14.31 13.77 -12.60
C ASN A 277 -15.26 12.80 -11.87
N LEU A 278 -16.27 13.38 -11.21
CA LEU A 278 -17.33 12.64 -10.49
C LEU A 278 -18.44 12.10 -11.40
N LYS A 279 -18.29 12.09 -12.73
CA LYS A 279 -19.42 11.74 -13.65
C LYS A 279 -20.10 10.40 -13.34
N GLU A 280 -19.39 9.50 -12.68
CA GLU A 280 -19.80 8.11 -12.42
C GLU A 280 -19.76 7.74 -10.92
N MET A 281 -19.66 8.74 -10.04
CA MET A 281 -19.70 8.56 -8.59
C MET A 281 -20.48 9.68 -7.94
N VAL A 282 -21.10 9.40 -6.80
CA VAL A 282 -21.77 10.43 -6.00
C VAL A 282 -20.95 10.66 -4.73
N LYS A 283 -20.61 11.92 -4.49
CA LYS A 283 -20.03 12.37 -3.22
C LYS A 283 -21.09 13.10 -2.41
N PHE A 284 -21.20 12.80 -1.13
CA PHE A 284 -22.00 13.60 -0.21
C PHE A 284 -21.31 13.74 1.14
N LYS A 285 -21.60 14.83 1.83
CA LYS A 285 -21.07 15.16 3.15
C LYS A 285 -22.17 15.00 4.19
N LEU A 286 -21.95 14.11 5.14
CA LEU A 286 -22.80 13.92 6.30
C LEU A 286 -22.25 14.72 7.48
N TYR A 287 -23.16 15.29 8.26
CA TYR A 287 -22.85 15.91 9.54
C TYR A 287 -23.48 15.04 10.62
N ILE A 288 -22.65 14.34 11.38
CA ILE A 288 -23.10 13.48 12.47
C ILE A 288 -22.88 14.17 13.81
N GLU A 289 -23.80 14.00 14.75
CA GLU A 289 -23.62 14.41 16.14
C GLU A 289 -23.32 13.18 16.99
N ARG A 290 -22.29 13.32 17.84
CA ARG A 290 -21.99 12.36 18.89
C ARG A 290 -22.46 12.94 20.22
N VAL A 291 -23.14 12.12 21.01
CA VAL A 291 -23.39 12.43 22.42
C VAL A 291 -22.18 11.94 23.20
N ASP A 292 -21.10 12.72 23.21
CA ASP A 292 -19.94 12.43 24.08
C ASP A 292 -20.36 12.66 25.54
N PHE A 293 -20.38 11.60 26.36
CA PHE A 293 -20.67 11.72 27.80
C PHE A 293 -19.46 12.22 28.61
N ASN A 294 -18.25 12.27 28.02
CA ASN A 294 -16.98 12.50 28.75
C ASN A 294 -16.08 13.64 28.25
N GLY A 295 -16.53 14.49 27.31
CA GLY A 295 -15.89 15.79 27.05
C GLY A 295 -14.41 15.80 26.61
N GLN A 296 -13.86 14.70 26.09
CA GLN A 296 -12.50 14.69 25.54
C GLN A 296 -12.49 15.12 24.08
N ASN A 297 -12.11 16.39 23.84
CA ASN A 297 -12.24 17.11 22.57
C ASN A 297 -11.19 16.79 21.48
N ARG A 298 -10.48 15.65 21.52
CA ARG A 298 -9.43 15.37 20.54
C ARG A 298 -9.34 13.88 20.18
N SER A 299 -10.00 13.49 19.10
CA SER A 299 -9.74 12.21 18.44
C SER A 299 -8.67 12.37 17.35
N THR A 300 -7.90 11.31 17.09
CA THR A 300 -6.92 11.29 15.99
C THR A 300 -7.64 11.25 14.63
N LEU A 301 -6.94 11.63 13.56
CA LEU A 301 -7.45 11.51 12.20
C LEU A 301 -7.80 10.04 11.86
N GLU A 302 -7.05 9.10 12.40
CA GLU A 302 -7.30 7.66 12.26
C GLU A 302 -8.61 7.23 12.92
N GLU A 303 -8.84 7.64 14.18
CA GLU A 303 -10.09 7.38 14.88
C GLU A 303 -11.30 7.95 14.14
N LEU A 304 -11.11 9.11 13.52
CA LEU A 304 -12.12 9.78 12.69
C LEU A 304 -12.41 9.05 11.39
N ASN A 305 -11.39 8.56 10.69
CA ASN A 305 -11.56 7.77 9.48
C ASN A 305 -12.23 6.43 9.78
N ASN A 306 -11.87 5.79 10.90
CA ASN A 306 -12.52 4.56 11.35
C ASN A 306 -14.00 4.79 11.68
N LEU A 307 -14.31 5.87 12.41
CA LEU A 307 -15.69 6.26 12.68
C LEU A 307 -16.48 6.51 11.38
N SER A 308 -15.88 7.25 10.45
CA SER A 308 -16.47 7.58 9.15
C SER A 308 -16.81 6.32 8.36
N GLY A 309 -15.87 5.37 8.29
CA GLY A 309 -16.07 4.06 7.68
C GLY A 309 -17.23 3.29 8.32
N ASN A 310 -17.25 3.18 9.65
CA ASN A 310 -18.29 2.45 10.36
C ASN A 310 -19.69 3.06 10.19
N VAL A 311 -19.79 4.40 10.14
CA VAL A 311 -21.06 5.09 9.86
C VAL A 311 -21.54 4.78 8.44
N ALA A 312 -20.65 4.83 7.45
CA ALA A 312 -21.00 4.47 6.08
C ALA A 312 -21.40 2.99 5.95
N ASP A 313 -20.73 2.08 6.66
CA ASP A 313 -21.10 0.65 6.72
C ASP A 313 -22.49 0.45 7.35
N ALA A 314 -22.82 1.20 8.40
CA ALA A 314 -24.13 1.13 9.04
C ALA A 314 -25.26 1.60 8.10
N ILE A 315 -25.05 2.73 7.40
CA ILE A 315 -25.97 3.22 6.36
C ILE A 315 -26.10 2.18 5.25
N ALA A 316 -24.98 1.65 4.76
CA ALA A 316 -24.95 0.68 3.68
C ALA A 316 -25.69 -0.61 4.03
N SER A 317 -25.59 -1.06 5.30
CA SER A 317 -26.32 -2.22 5.82
C SER A 317 -27.82 -1.95 5.86
N GLN A 318 -28.24 -0.84 6.46
CA GLN A 318 -29.65 -0.46 6.61
C GLN A 318 -30.33 -0.27 5.24
N LEU A 319 -29.65 0.39 4.30
CA LEU A 319 -30.15 0.67 2.95
C LEU A 319 -29.79 -0.43 1.94
N ARG A 320 -29.22 -1.56 2.39
CA ARG A 320 -28.89 -2.74 1.58
C ARG A 320 -28.00 -2.48 0.36
N TRP A 321 -27.09 -1.52 0.43
CA TRP A 321 -26.19 -1.13 -0.66
C TRP A 321 -25.40 -2.30 -1.25
N ASN A 322 -24.88 -3.19 -0.40
CA ASN A 322 -24.09 -4.35 -0.85
C ASN A 322 -24.89 -5.26 -1.78
N ALA A 323 -26.16 -5.52 -1.44
CA ALA A 323 -27.08 -6.35 -2.21
C ALA A 323 -27.53 -5.65 -3.50
N SER A 324 -27.59 -4.33 -3.48
CA SER A 324 -27.90 -3.49 -4.65
C SER A 324 -26.68 -3.23 -5.54
N GLY A 325 -25.53 -3.86 -5.30
CA GLY A 325 -24.35 -3.68 -6.14
C GLY A 325 -23.68 -2.31 -5.99
N ILE A 326 -23.85 -1.64 -4.85
CA ILE A 326 -23.23 -0.35 -4.55
C ILE A 326 -21.95 -0.56 -3.73
N MET A 327 -20.94 0.24 -4.03
CA MET A 327 -19.74 0.41 -3.22
C MET A 327 -19.73 1.77 -2.57
N TRP A 328 -19.09 1.85 -1.41
CA TRP A 328 -18.98 3.06 -0.63
C TRP A 328 -17.62 3.17 0.05
N TYR A 329 -17.17 4.40 0.28
CA TYR A 329 -15.99 4.69 1.08
C TYR A 329 -16.24 5.99 1.83
N ALA A 330 -15.80 6.05 3.08
CA ALA A 330 -15.99 7.24 3.89
C ALA A 330 -14.74 7.61 4.68
N TYR A 331 -14.51 8.91 4.81
CA TYR A 331 -13.34 9.48 5.49
C TYR A 331 -13.68 10.84 6.10
N SER A 332 -12.79 11.32 6.95
CA SER A 332 -12.83 12.68 7.51
C SER A 332 -11.53 13.40 7.20
N ASN A 333 -11.61 14.72 7.04
CA ASN A 333 -10.45 15.56 6.68
C ASN A 333 -10.13 16.61 7.75
N ILE A 334 -10.67 16.48 8.96
CA ILE A 334 -10.53 17.44 10.05
C ILE A 334 -9.86 16.77 11.25
N SER A 335 -8.99 17.48 11.97
CA SER A 335 -8.26 16.98 13.14
C SER A 335 -8.75 17.58 14.48
N THR A 336 -9.78 18.43 14.46
CA THR A 336 -10.39 19.11 15.61
C THR A 336 -11.91 19.03 15.57
N PHE A 337 -12.53 18.82 16.73
CA PHE A 337 -13.97 18.61 16.86
C PHE A 337 -14.69 19.82 17.46
N ASN A 338 -15.88 20.10 16.92
CA ASN A 338 -17.03 20.52 17.71
C ASN A 338 -17.96 19.29 17.89
N SER A 339 -19.12 19.41 18.54
CA SER A 339 -20.07 18.27 18.72
C SER A 339 -20.55 17.62 17.41
N THR A 340 -20.35 18.29 16.27
CA THR A 340 -20.72 17.80 14.93
C THR A 340 -19.48 17.40 14.13
N VAL A 341 -19.48 16.17 13.64
CA VAL A 341 -18.40 15.57 12.85
C VAL A 341 -18.80 15.54 11.38
N PRO A 342 -18.02 16.16 10.47
CA PRO A 342 -18.21 15.96 9.04
C PRO A 342 -17.60 14.63 8.60
N VAL A 343 -18.41 13.84 7.90
CA VAL A 343 -18.06 12.58 7.26
C VAL A 343 -18.28 12.73 5.76
N GLU A 344 -17.23 12.52 4.97
CA GLU A 344 -17.30 12.54 3.52
C GLU A 344 -17.54 11.12 3.02
N VAL A 345 -18.58 10.91 2.23
CA VAL A 345 -18.97 9.61 1.69
C VAL A 345 -18.93 9.65 0.17
N LEU A 346 -18.26 8.67 -0.41
CA LEU A 346 -18.22 8.39 -1.85
C LEU A 346 -19.00 7.11 -2.11
N ILE A 347 -19.90 7.11 -3.09
CA ILE A 347 -20.61 5.90 -3.55
C ILE A 347 -20.48 5.72 -5.06
N THR A 348 -20.47 4.46 -5.49
CA THR A 348 -20.45 4.10 -6.92
C THR A 348 -21.02 2.69 -7.16
N GLY A 349 -21.18 2.31 -8.43
CA GLY A 349 -21.61 0.96 -8.83
C GLY A 349 -20.45 -0.04 -8.87
N LYS A 350 -20.70 -1.27 -8.45
CA LYS A 350 -19.72 -2.38 -8.50
C LYS A 350 -19.36 -2.76 -9.93
N GLY A 351 -20.32 -2.82 -10.85
CA GLY A 351 -20.09 -3.29 -12.21
C GLY A 351 -19.07 -2.46 -12.96
N MET A 352 -19.05 -1.16 -12.71
CA MET A 352 -18.16 -0.21 -13.37
C MET A 352 -16.72 -0.22 -12.84
N TYR A 353 -16.54 -0.41 -11.52
CA TYR A 353 -15.27 -0.13 -10.84
C TYR A 353 -14.66 -1.29 -10.05
N ASP A 354 -15.46 -2.30 -9.66
CA ASP A 354 -14.95 -3.45 -8.92
C ASP A 354 -14.52 -4.57 -9.85
N LEU A 355 -13.21 -4.72 -10.06
CA LEU A 355 -12.67 -5.84 -10.84
C LEU A 355 -12.86 -7.19 -10.14
N ASN A 356 -13.18 -7.24 -8.83
CA ASN A 356 -13.57 -8.50 -8.17
C ASN A 356 -14.94 -9.00 -8.64
N SER A 357 -15.80 -8.11 -9.15
CA SER A 357 -17.20 -8.39 -9.46
C SER A 357 -17.70 -7.71 -10.75
N PRO A 358 -16.99 -7.84 -11.90
CA PRO A 358 -17.22 -7.03 -13.10
C PRO A 358 -18.57 -7.30 -13.79
N LYS A 359 -19.30 -8.36 -13.38
CA LYS A 359 -20.58 -8.79 -13.97
C LYS A 359 -21.80 -8.31 -13.20
N VAL A 360 -21.63 -7.57 -12.10
CA VAL A 360 -22.75 -7.03 -11.34
C VAL A 360 -23.39 -5.90 -12.14
N SER A 361 -24.71 -5.95 -12.36
CA SER A 361 -25.43 -4.85 -13.01
C SER A 361 -25.37 -3.60 -12.15
N ASP A 362 -24.98 -2.46 -12.73
CA ASP A 362 -24.96 -1.20 -12.01
C ASP A 362 -26.37 -0.76 -11.61
N TYR A 363 -26.47 -0.24 -10.40
CA TYR A 363 -27.69 0.31 -9.83
C TYR A 363 -27.70 1.82 -10.03
N ASN A 364 -28.89 2.40 -10.22
CA ASN A 364 -29.03 3.83 -10.45
C ASN A 364 -28.63 4.62 -9.20
N LEU A 365 -27.46 5.27 -9.22
CA LEU A 365 -26.94 6.05 -8.10
C LEU A 365 -27.87 7.21 -7.71
N THR A 366 -28.64 7.76 -8.65
CA THR A 366 -29.67 8.77 -8.34
C THR A 366 -30.77 8.17 -7.46
N THR A 367 -31.16 6.91 -7.66
CA THR A 367 -32.12 6.25 -6.77
C THR A 367 -31.52 6.01 -5.38
N VAL A 368 -30.23 5.64 -5.30
CA VAL A 368 -29.55 5.43 -4.01
C VAL A 368 -29.48 6.72 -3.20
N ILE A 369 -29.07 7.82 -3.82
CA ILE A 369 -28.95 9.10 -3.10
C ILE A 369 -30.32 9.60 -2.62
N GLN A 370 -31.38 9.39 -3.41
CA GLN A 370 -32.75 9.73 -3.00
C GLN A 370 -33.22 8.86 -1.81
N GLN A 371 -32.85 7.58 -1.75
CA GLN A 371 -33.13 6.74 -0.57
C GLN A 371 -32.41 7.25 0.67
N VAL A 372 -31.15 7.68 0.55
CA VAL A 372 -30.40 8.28 1.67
C VAL A 372 -31.09 9.55 2.15
N ILE A 373 -31.48 10.43 1.22
CA ILE A 373 -32.16 11.69 1.55
C ILE A 373 -33.47 11.44 2.26
N GLN A 374 -34.28 10.51 1.75
CA GLN A 374 -35.54 10.14 2.37
C GLN A 374 -35.32 9.59 3.79
N ALA A 375 -34.35 8.69 3.98
CA ALA A 375 -34.04 8.13 5.29
C ALA A 375 -33.55 9.21 6.30
N ILE A 376 -32.84 10.24 5.84
CA ILE A 376 -32.45 11.38 6.68
C ILE A 376 -33.66 12.25 7.02
N HIS A 377 -34.46 12.59 6.01
CA HIS A 377 -35.67 13.38 6.18
C HIS A 377 -36.65 12.74 7.17
N ASP A 378 -36.76 11.41 7.14
CA ASP A 378 -37.67 10.66 8.00
C ASP A 378 -37.07 10.39 9.40
N GLY A 379 -35.78 10.65 9.60
CA GLY A 379 -35.08 10.41 10.86
C GLY A 379 -34.74 8.93 11.10
N ASP A 380 -34.72 8.12 10.05
CA ASP A 380 -34.50 6.67 10.12
C ASP A 380 -33.02 6.30 10.29
N LEU A 381 -32.09 7.21 9.98
CA LEU A 381 -30.66 6.97 10.13
C LEU A 381 -30.19 7.23 11.57
N PHE A 382 -30.36 6.20 12.39
CA PHE A 382 -29.94 6.20 13.79
C PHE A 382 -29.18 4.93 14.14
N PHE A 383 -28.01 5.10 14.76
CA PHE A 383 -27.08 3.99 15.00
C PHE A 383 -26.64 3.92 16.46
N TRP A 384 -26.66 2.70 16.98
CA TRP A 384 -26.08 2.34 18.28
C TRP A 384 -24.86 1.44 18.05
N ASN A 385 -23.89 1.53 18.97
CA ASN A 385 -22.75 0.61 19.01
C ASN A 385 -21.95 0.59 17.70
N ILE A 386 -21.61 1.77 17.17
CA ILE A 386 -20.75 1.89 15.99
C ILE A 386 -19.29 1.71 16.41
N GLY A 387 -18.65 0.65 15.93
CA GLY A 387 -17.31 0.25 16.34
C GLY A 387 -17.28 -0.17 17.82
N ASP A 388 -16.24 0.25 18.55
CA ASP A 388 -16.09 -0.05 19.98
C ASP A 388 -16.85 0.93 20.90
N LYS A 389 -17.58 1.90 20.32
CA LYS A 389 -18.22 2.97 21.08
C LYS A 389 -19.70 2.68 21.29
N SER A 390 -20.09 2.53 22.55
CA SER A 390 -21.48 2.40 23.01
C SER A 390 -22.19 3.75 23.12
N GLU A 391 -22.09 4.58 22.10
CA GLU A 391 -22.70 5.91 22.06
C GLU A 391 -23.65 6.02 20.87
N PRO A 392 -24.80 6.69 21.03
CA PRO A 392 -25.70 6.95 19.92
C PRO A 392 -25.07 7.96 18.95
N ILE A 393 -25.18 7.66 17.65
CA ILE A 393 -24.77 8.54 16.57
C ILE A 393 -26.00 8.95 15.78
N TYR A 394 -26.16 10.26 15.59
CA TYR A 394 -27.26 10.84 14.85
C TYR A 394 -26.76 11.53 13.60
N VAL A 395 -27.44 11.34 12.48
CA VAL A 395 -27.23 12.16 11.28
C VAL A 395 -28.03 13.45 11.46
N LYS A 396 -27.37 14.61 11.46
CA LYS A 396 -28.03 15.92 11.53
C LYS A 396 -28.37 16.48 10.17
N GLN A 397 -27.45 16.36 9.23
CA GLN A 397 -27.56 16.99 7.94
C GLN A 397 -26.76 16.20 6.90
N MET A 398 -27.21 16.27 5.66
CA MET A 398 -26.45 15.84 4.50
C MET A 398 -26.43 16.92 3.43
N ARG A 399 -25.31 16.97 2.71
CA ARG A 399 -25.12 17.77 1.49
C ARG A 399 -24.65 16.86 0.36
N GLU A 400 -25.41 16.76 -0.73
CA GLU A 400 -24.94 16.12 -1.96
C GLU A 400 -24.00 17.09 -2.72
N CYS A 401 -22.78 16.64 -3.03
CA CYS A 401 -21.73 17.49 -3.57
C CYS A 401 -21.74 17.49 -5.10
N ILE A 402 -21.66 18.69 -5.72
CA ILE A 402 -21.49 18.82 -7.19
C ILE A 402 -20.01 18.69 -7.58
N ASP A 403 -19.12 19.20 -6.74
CA ASP A 403 -17.68 19.13 -6.90
C ASP A 403 -17.05 18.30 -5.79
N PHE A 404 -15.83 17.84 -6.03
CA PHE A 404 -15.13 16.98 -5.07
C PHE A 404 -14.86 17.69 -3.75
N GLU A 405 -14.54 18.98 -3.75
CA GLU A 405 -14.30 19.75 -2.53
C GLU A 405 -15.61 20.01 -1.75
N CYS A 406 -16.75 19.63 -2.31
CA CYS A 406 -18.09 19.89 -1.78
C CYS A 406 -18.34 21.37 -1.46
N GLN A 407 -17.75 22.26 -2.27
CA GLN A 407 -17.96 23.71 -2.17
C GLN A 407 -19.36 24.09 -2.65
N ARG A 408 -19.88 23.36 -3.63
CA ARG A 408 -21.24 23.49 -4.12
C ARG A 408 -22.05 22.24 -3.84
N ALA A 409 -23.31 22.46 -3.48
CA ALA A 409 -24.28 21.43 -3.18
C ALA A 409 -25.31 21.33 -4.31
N ASN A 410 -25.70 20.11 -4.66
CA ASN A 410 -26.87 19.86 -5.50
C ASN A 410 -28.15 20.02 -4.67
N GLN A 411 -28.14 19.41 -3.48
CA GLN A 411 -29.24 19.46 -2.52
C GLN A 411 -28.71 19.25 -1.10
N GLU A 412 -29.49 19.74 -0.14
CA GLU A 412 -29.23 19.58 1.29
C GLU A 412 -30.49 19.06 1.97
N VAL A 413 -30.30 18.17 2.95
CA VAL A 413 -31.38 17.64 3.78
C VAL A 413 -30.94 17.70 5.23
N THR A 414 -31.86 18.14 6.09
CA THR A 414 -31.66 18.21 7.54
C THR A 414 -32.58 17.19 8.17
N ALA A 415 -32.04 16.37 9.06
CA ALA A 415 -32.83 15.42 9.82
C ALA A 415 -33.80 16.17 10.76
N PRO A 416 -34.98 15.60 11.05
CA PRO A 416 -35.88 16.16 12.04
C PRO A 416 -35.19 16.23 13.40
N LEU A 417 -35.55 17.21 14.21
CA LEU A 417 -35.04 17.30 15.59
C LEU A 417 -35.52 16.08 16.38
N ILE A 418 -34.64 15.11 16.57
CA ILE A 418 -34.91 13.95 17.40
C ILE A 418 -35.01 14.45 18.85
N LYS A 419 -36.23 14.46 19.40
CA LYS A 419 -36.43 14.63 20.85
C LYS A 419 -35.85 13.37 21.50
N TYR A 420 -34.67 13.50 22.10
CA TYR A 420 -34.03 12.45 22.88
C TYR A 420 -35.01 11.93 23.94
N ILE A 421 -35.46 10.69 23.78
CA ILE A 421 -36.04 9.92 24.88
C ILE A 421 -34.94 8.94 25.29
N PRO A 422 -34.22 9.20 26.41
CA PRO A 422 -33.28 8.22 26.93
C PRO A 422 -34.02 6.90 27.14
N PRO A 423 -33.40 5.73 26.91
CA PRO A 423 -33.97 4.47 27.35
C PRO A 423 -34.23 4.58 28.86
N ASN A 424 -35.50 4.73 29.24
CA ASN A 424 -35.89 4.73 30.64
C ASN A 424 -35.42 3.42 31.26
N GLN A 425 -34.84 3.50 32.46
CA GLN A 425 -34.47 2.37 33.32
C GLN A 425 -35.69 1.56 33.82
N HIS A 426 -36.71 1.36 32.99
CA HIS A 426 -37.79 0.44 33.30
C HIS A 426 -38.07 -0.46 32.10
N GLY A 427 -37.80 -1.75 32.35
CA GLY A 427 -37.88 -2.83 31.38
C GLY A 427 -39.16 -2.77 30.55
N THR A 428 -38.98 -2.50 29.26
CA THR A 428 -39.90 -2.93 28.22
C THR A 428 -39.07 -3.34 27.02
N THR A 429 -39.47 -4.46 26.46
CA THR A 429 -38.78 -5.30 25.48
C THR A 429 -38.41 -4.56 24.20
N VAL A 430 -37.12 -4.48 23.90
CA VAL A 430 -36.61 -4.27 22.53
C VAL A 430 -37.11 -5.43 21.67
N PRO A 431 -37.71 -5.20 20.49
CA PRO A 431 -38.08 -6.29 19.60
C PRO A 431 -36.80 -7.03 19.18
N PRO A 432 -36.72 -8.35 19.35
CA PRO A 432 -35.54 -9.10 18.95
C PRO A 432 -35.61 -9.23 17.44
N ASN A 433 -34.78 -8.49 16.71
CA ASN A 433 -34.18 -8.93 15.45
C ASN A 433 -33.25 -7.84 14.91
N ILE A 434 -32.11 -8.29 14.37
CA ILE A 434 -31.11 -7.56 13.57
C ILE A 434 -29.99 -6.90 14.39
N CYS A 435 -28.98 -7.73 14.72
CA CYS A 435 -27.54 -7.52 14.48
C CYS A 435 -26.74 -8.53 15.32
N LYS A 436 -26.73 -9.80 14.90
CA LYS A 436 -25.56 -10.65 15.10
C LYS A 436 -24.79 -10.63 13.79
N SER A 437 -23.89 -9.67 13.62
CA SER A 437 -22.75 -9.93 12.75
C SER A 437 -21.86 -10.92 13.51
N SER A 438 -21.42 -11.95 12.82
CA SER A 438 -20.54 -12.99 13.30
C SER A 438 -19.21 -12.36 13.77
N ALA A 439 -19.14 -11.99 15.05
CA ALA A 439 -17.88 -11.85 15.73
C ALA A 439 -17.31 -13.26 15.91
N PHE A 440 -16.42 -13.67 15.00
CA PHE A 440 -15.50 -14.75 15.31
C PHE A 440 -14.54 -14.21 16.36
N GLY A 441 -14.69 -14.71 17.58
CA GLY A 441 -13.97 -14.24 18.75
C GLY A 441 -12.48 -14.46 18.62
N LEU A 442 -11.72 -13.43 19.00
CA LEU A 442 -10.43 -13.62 19.63
C LEU A 442 -10.54 -13.07 21.05
N THR A 443 -10.31 -13.98 21.98
CA THR A 443 -10.38 -13.82 23.42
C THR A 443 -9.37 -12.78 23.90
N ASN A 444 -9.85 -11.85 24.73
CA ASN A 444 -9.04 -10.99 25.58
C ASN A 444 -8.10 -11.83 26.45
N ASN A 445 -6.78 -11.71 26.21
CA ASN A 445 -5.75 -11.83 27.24
C ASN A 445 -4.40 -11.38 26.66
N SER A 446 -4.17 -10.07 26.67
CA SER A 446 -2.86 -9.41 26.90
C SER A 446 -3.03 -7.89 26.66
N LYS A 447 -3.94 -7.28 27.41
CA LYS A 447 -3.91 -5.83 27.67
C LYS A 447 -3.35 -5.72 29.08
N ASP A 448 -2.04 -5.54 29.18
CA ASP A 448 -1.33 -4.92 30.32
C ASP A 448 0.17 -5.14 30.12
N ASN A 449 0.74 -4.36 29.21
CA ASN A 449 2.10 -3.81 29.19
C ASN A 449 2.33 -3.24 27.77
N ILE A 450 2.97 -2.07 27.68
CA ILE A 450 3.16 -1.24 26.46
C ILE A 450 2.07 -0.17 26.28
N ILE A 451 1.78 0.57 27.36
CA ILE A 451 1.57 2.02 27.26
C ILE A 451 2.87 2.66 27.73
N ARG A 452 3.43 3.54 26.90
CA ARG A 452 4.73 4.26 27.02
C ARG A 452 5.92 3.55 26.37
N PHE A 453 6.10 3.73 25.06
CA PHE A 453 7.37 4.23 24.51
C PHE A 453 7.18 4.67 23.04
N PHE A 454 7.34 5.98 22.81
CA PHE A 454 7.55 6.71 21.54
C PHE A 454 6.35 7.04 20.62
N ILE A 455 5.56 8.02 21.07
CA ILE A 455 5.23 9.18 20.23
C ILE A 455 6.41 10.16 20.36
N VAL A 456 7.10 10.46 19.26
CA VAL A 456 7.91 11.66 18.91
C VAL A 456 8.96 11.23 17.89
N LEU A 457 8.72 11.51 16.61
CA LEU A 457 9.63 12.29 15.78
C LEU A 457 8.84 12.96 14.66
N ILE A 458 8.79 14.27 14.78
CA ILE A 458 8.13 15.30 13.97
C ILE A 458 9.21 15.89 13.04
N VAL A 459 8.88 16.04 11.75
CA VAL A 459 9.20 17.16 10.82
C VAL A 459 10.69 17.57 10.60
N ILE A 460 11.03 17.81 9.31
CA ILE A 460 12.24 18.42 8.70
C ILE A 460 13.39 17.42 8.49
N SER A 461 13.76 17.04 7.25
CA SER A 461 14.63 17.87 6.40
C SER A 461 14.54 17.51 4.92
N VAL A 462 14.07 18.45 4.11
CA VAL A 462 14.54 18.66 2.73
C VAL A 462 15.52 19.85 2.81
N ILE A 463 16.81 19.53 2.72
CA ILE A 463 17.77 20.25 1.89
C ILE A 463 18.09 19.29 0.76
#